data_AF-A0A9D5YDL6-F1
#
_entry.id   AF-A0A9D5YDL6-F1
#
_cell.length_a   1.000
_cell.length_b   1.000
_cell.length_c   1.000
_cell.angle_alpha   90.00
_cell.angle_beta   90.00
_cell.angle_gamma   90.00
#
_symmetry.space_group_name_H-M   'P 1'
#
loop_
_entity.id
_entity.type
_entity.pdbx_description
1 polymer ?
#
loop_
_entity_poly.entity_id
_entity_poly.type
_entity_poly.pdbx_seq_one_letter_code
_entity_poly.pdbx_strand_id
1 'polypeptide(L)'
;MALYNDVVICFGDSITEGMAMAREDAYPGVLAGYLKEQFTVLNAGVGGENSYTICSRANALPFTVSEEIVFEIGQKEYASNAYIFKGINGEMMRYRYGVFGRNLPLSNILIDGKPYDFRVERTNSEVDDRYIISRKDVTQKLVIPVGSLINYDYSGIYENCYCTVLLQGANDGDMPIDIIIERYKKIEALNDRFIALIPHYRGDDVAKKFHNAFGERCVDLREYCKEEVWQEYGIKKDQQDIKCLENGKLSTRFIYKAVYGDCHLNKLGYKVLADLVYKKGKELKYWK
;
A
#
# COMPACT_ATOMS: atom_id res chain seq x y z
N MET A 1 14.43 -25.77 14.07
CA MET A 1 13.25 -25.22 13.39
C MET A 1 13.76 -24.16 12.44
N ALA A 2 13.49 -24.29 11.13
CA ALA A 2 13.94 -23.30 10.15
C ALA A 2 13.20 -21.99 10.40
N LEU A 3 13.93 -20.95 10.82
CA LEU A 3 13.46 -19.57 10.79
C LEU A 3 13.44 -19.18 9.31
N TYR A 4 12.28 -19.24 8.65
CA TYR A 4 12.13 -18.62 7.33
C TYR A 4 12.11 -17.10 7.54
N ASN A 5 13.15 -16.37 7.12
CA ASN A 5 13.53 -15.99 5.76
C ASN A 5 12.83 -14.69 5.39
N ASP A 6 13.59 -13.59 5.42
CA ASP A 6 13.46 -12.37 4.61
C ASP A 6 12.05 -12.02 4.07
N VAL A 7 11.58 -10.83 4.41
CA VAL A 7 10.24 -10.33 4.10
C VAL A 7 10.25 -9.45 2.86
N VAL A 8 9.35 -9.74 1.91
CA VAL A 8 8.98 -8.80 0.84
C VAL A 8 7.68 -8.10 1.23
N ILE A 9 7.73 -6.79 1.44
CA ILE A 9 6.54 -6.01 1.80
C ILE A 9 6.00 -5.24 0.60
N CYS A 10 4.72 -5.42 0.32
CA CYS A 10 4.02 -4.74 -0.77
C CYS A 10 3.13 -3.64 -0.18
N PHE A 11 3.58 -2.39 -0.25
CA PHE A 11 2.79 -1.23 0.17
C PHE A 11 1.92 -0.69 -0.97
N GLY A 12 0.75 -0.18 -0.61
CA GLY A 12 -0.07 0.59 -1.54
C GLY A 12 -1.51 0.79 -1.11
N ASP A 13 -2.32 1.21 -2.07
CA ASP A 13 -3.75 1.48 -1.93
C ASP A 13 -4.62 0.23 -2.23
N SER A 14 -5.85 0.43 -2.71
CA SER A 14 -6.83 -0.61 -3.05
C SER A 14 -6.35 -1.56 -4.15
N ILE A 15 -5.42 -1.13 -4.99
CA ILE A 15 -4.86 -1.99 -6.04
C ILE A 15 -3.88 -2.99 -5.42
N THR A 16 -3.01 -2.55 -4.50
CA THR A 16 -2.16 -3.47 -3.74
C THR A 16 -2.98 -4.37 -2.82
N GLU A 17 -4.04 -3.83 -2.21
CA GLU A 17 -4.97 -4.63 -1.40
C GLU A 17 -5.60 -5.77 -2.21
N GLY A 18 -5.80 -5.56 -3.53
CA GLY A 18 -6.52 -6.48 -4.39
C GLY A 18 -8.02 -6.31 -4.30
N MET A 19 -8.52 -5.05 -4.26
CA MET A 19 -9.96 -4.77 -4.17
C MET A 19 -10.74 -5.60 -5.20
N ALA A 20 -11.87 -6.14 -4.73
CA ALA A 20 -12.77 -7.05 -5.44
C ALA A 20 -12.22 -8.46 -5.76
N MET A 21 -10.99 -8.80 -5.37
CA MET A 21 -10.41 -10.13 -5.54
C MET A 21 -10.20 -10.85 -4.20
N ALA A 22 -10.00 -12.17 -4.26
CA ALA A 22 -9.43 -12.93 -3.16
C ALA A 22 -7.97 -12.52 -2.92
N ARG A 23 -7.45 -12.70 -1.70
CA ARG A 23 -6.10 -12.20 -1.33
C ARG A 23 -4.99 -12.89 -2.14
N GLU A 24 -5.15 -14.18 -2.39
CA GLU A 24 -4.27 -15.01 -3.22
C GLU A 24 -4.30 -14.63 -4.70
N ASP A 25 -5.37 -13.96 -5.16
CA ASP A 25 -5.53 -13.49 -6.53
C ASP A 25 -5.04 -12.05 -6.72
N ALA A 26 -4.80 -11.30 -5.63
CA ALA A 26 -4.12 -10.01 -5.67
C ALA A 26 -2.63 -10.20 -6.02
N TYR A 27 -1.98 -9.19 -6.62
CA TYR A 27 -0.59 -9.35 -7.04
C TYR A 27 0.38 -9.77 -5.92
N PRO A 28 0.26 -9.29 -4.65
CA PRO A 28 1.14 -9.76 -3.59
C PRO A 28 0.89 -11.22 -3.23
N GLY A 29 -0.36 -11.70 -3.33
CA GLY A 29 -0.73 -13.09 -3.08
C GLY A 29 -0.19 -14.02 -4.16
N VAL A 30 -0.33 -13.64 -5.43
CA VAL A 30 0.26 -14.38 -6.56
C VAL A 30 1.80 -14.40 -6.45
N LEU A 31 2.41 -13.26 -6.11
CA LEU A 31 3.86 -13.15 -5.88
C LEU A 31 4.32 -14.06 -4.73
N ALA A 32 3.55 -14.16 -3.65
CA ALA A 32 3.81 -15.08 -2.55
C ALA A 32 3.91 -16.53 -3.04
N GLY A 33 3.05 -16.93 -3.98
CA GLY A 33 3.11 -18.25 -4.61
C GLY A 33 4.43 -18.53 -5.34
N TYR A 34 5.02 -17.51 -5.96
CA TYR A 34 6.31 -17.62 -6.65
C TYR A 34 7.50 -17.64 -5.69
N LEU A 35 7.40 -16.91 -4.57
CA LEU A 35 8.50 -16.71 -3.62
C LEU A 35 8.45 -17.62 -2.39
N LYS A 36 7.44 -18.49 -2.26
CA LYS A 36 7.08 -19.25 -1.03
C LYS A 36 8.22 -19.99 -0.32
N GLU A 37 9.29 -20.36 -1.03
CA GLU A 37 10.44 -21.08 -0.46
C GLU A 37 11.59 -20.15 -0.03
N GLN A 38 11.61 -18.92 -0.53
CA GLN A 38 12.67 -17.93 -0.32
C GLN A 38 12.24 -16.79 0.59
N PHE A 39 10.99 -16.33 0.52
CA PHE A 39 10.54 -15.11 1.21
C PHE A 39 9.11 -15.23 1.74
N THR A 40 8.84 -14.50 2.83
CA THR A 40 7.46 -14.19 3.23
C THR A 40 6.99 -12.92 2.52
N VAL A 41 5.88 -12.99 1.78
CA VAL A 41 5.32 -11.80 1.11
C VAL A 41 4.16 -11.23 1.93
N LEU A 42 4.29 -9.97 2.36
CA LEU A 42 3.27 -9.25 3.11
C LEU A 42 2.51 -8.29 2.21
N ASN A 43 1.21 -8.53 2.04
CA ASN A 43 0.30 -7.54 1.46
C ASN A 43 -0.02 -6.47 2.50
N ALA A 44 0.58 -5.29 2.34
CA ALA A 44 0.31 -4.07 3.11
C ALA A 44 -0.46 -3.05 2.25
N GLY A 45 -1.39 -3.52 1.42
CA GLY A 45 -2.33 -2.68 0.68
C GLY A 45 -3.56 -2.31 1.53
N VAL A 46 -3.96 -1.04 1.49
CA VAL A 46 -5.14 -0.55 2.22
C VAL A 46 -5.97 0.34 1.29
N GLY A 47 -7.18 -0.10 0.95
CA GLY A 47 -8.07 0.66 0.10
C GLY A 47 -8.46 2.02 0.68
N GLY A 48 -8.52 3.03 -0.18
CA GLY A 48 -8.88 4.41 0.16
C GLY A 48 -7.73 5.28 0.67
N GLU A 49 -6.54 4.73 0.87
CA GLU A 49 -5.36 5.51 1.24
C GLU A 49 -4.77 6.28 0.05
N ASN A 50 -4.35 7.52 0.30
CA ASN A 50 -3.52 8.30 -0.60
C ASN A 50 -2.03 8.05 -0.32
N SER A 51 -1.14 8.58 -1.16
CA SER A 51 0.30 8.38 -1.02
C SER A 51 0.90 8.96 0.27
N TYR A 52 0.29 9.98 0.89
CA TYR A 52 0.75 10.48 2.21
C TYR A 52 0.45 9.47 3.32
N THR A 53 -0.77 8.94 3.33
CA THR A 53 -1.21 7.94 4.29
C THR A 53 -0.41 6.65 4.17
N ILE A 54 -0.08 6.22 2.95
CA ILE A 54 0.80 5.07 2.68
C ILE A 54 2.21 5.32 3.20
N CYS A 55 2.79 6.50 2.94
CA CYS A 55 4.11 6.87 3.49
C CYS A 55 4.13 6.88 5.01
N SER A 56 3.10 7.44 5.63
CA SER A 56 3.00 7.48 7.09
C SER A 56 2.82 6.08 7.66
N ARG A 57 2.03 5.23 7.00
CA ARG A 57 1.89 3.83 7.35
C ARG A 57 3.21 3.09 7.23
N ALA A 58 4.02 3.36 6.22
CA ALA A 58 5.36 2.81 6.11
C ALA A 58 6.38 3.42 7.11
N ASN A 59 5.99 4.35 8.00
CA ASN A 59 6.88 5.17 8.84
C ASN A 59 7.87 6.06 8.05
N ALA A 60 7.59 6.32 6.78
CA ALA A 60 8.40 7.19 5.93
C ALA A 60 8.07 8.69 6.09
N LEU A 61 6.87 8.99 6.62
CA LEU A 61 6.45 10.35 6.97
C LEU A 61 5.83 10.37 8.37
N PRO A 62 6.10 11.42 9.18
CA PRO A 62 5.53 11.52 10.52
C PRO A 62 4.07 11.95 10.48
N PHE A 63 3.31 11.47 11.45
CA PHE A 63 1.93 11.87 11.71
C PHE A 63 1.70 11.98 13.22
N THR A 64 0.66 12.70 13.62
CA THR A 64 0.43 13.11 15.00
C THR A 64 -1.02 12.92 15.41
N VAL A 65 -1.26 12.92 16.71
CA VAL A 65 -2.61 12.95 17.27
C VAL A 65 -3.28 14.30 16.93
N SER A 66 -4.49 14.25 16.40
CA SER A 66 -5.25 15.43 15.96
C SER A 66 -6.06 16.11 17.07
N GLU A 67 -6.45 15.35 18.10
CA GLU A 67 -7.24 15.79 19.26
C GLU A 67 -6.66 15.29 20.59
N GLU A 68 -7.03 15.89 21.72
CA GLU A 68 -6.59 15.39 23.01
C GLU A 68 -7.26 14.04 23.31
N ILE A 69 -6.45 13.04 23.68
CA ILE A 69 -6.94 11.71 24.07
C ILE A 69 -6.73 11.54 25.57
N VAL A 70 -7.82 11.27 26.28
CA VAL A 70 -7.81 11.10 27.73
C VAL A 70 -8.28 9.68 28.08
N PHE A 71 -7.46 8.96 28.82
CA PHE A 71 -7.84 7.73 29.50
C PHE A 71 -7.99 8.00 30.99
N GLU A 72 -9.20 7.81 31.52
CA GLU A 72 -9.44 7.82 32.96
C GLU A 72 -8.91 6.53 33.62
N ILE A 73 -8.74 6.55 34.95
CA ILE A 73 -8.24 5.39 35.69
C ILE A 73 -9.16 4.18 35.43
N GLY A 74 -8.56 3.07 35.00
CA GLY A 74 -9.27 1.84 34.64
C GLY A 74 -9.87 1.81 33.23
N GLN A 75 -9.89 2.93 32.50
CA GLN A 75 -10.36 2.99 31.11
C GLN A 75 -9.32 2.32 30.19
N LYS A 76 -9.74 1.27 29.46
CA LYS A 76 -8.85 0.52 28.57
C LYS A 76 -8.88 1.01 27.12
N GLU A 77 -9.96 1.68 26.73
CA GLU A 77 -10.20 2.10 25.35
C GLU A 77 -10.65 3.57 25.30
N TYR A 78 -10.11 4.30 24.34
CA TYR A 78 -10.62 5.58 23.88
C TYR A 78 -11.20 5.38 22.48
N ALA A 79 -12.39 5.93 22.22
CA ALA A 79 -13.07 5.83 20.94
C ALA A 79 -13.48 7.22 20.46
N SER A 80 -13.26 7.50 19.18
CA SER A 80 -13.69 8.74 18.52
C SER A 80 -14.34 8.43 17.17
N ASN A 81 -15.37 9.21 16.81
CA ASN A 81 -15.97 9.16 15.47
C ASN A 81 -15.27 10.14 14.51
N ALA A 82 -14.28 10.90 14.99
CA ALA A 82 -13.45 11.76 14.18
C ALA A 82 -12.13 11.05 13.83
N TYR A 83 -11.51 11.48 12.73
CA TYR A 83 -10.14 11.08 12.43
C TYR A 83 -9.20 11.61 13.53
N ILE A 84 -8.65 10.70 14.32
CA ILE A 84 -7.79 11.01 15.48
C ILE A 84 -6.33 11.28 15.12
N PHE A 85 -5.95 11.09 13.85
CA PHE A 85 -4.59 11.22 13.36
C PHE A 85 -4.50 12.20 12.19
N LYS A 86 -3.43 13.00 12.15
CA LYS A 86 -3.14 13.96 11.08
C LYS A 86 -1.67 13.94 10.69
N GLY A 87 -1.39 14.03 9.40
CA GLY A 87 -0.06 14.32 8.88
C GLY A 87 0.43 15.69 9.36
N ILE A 88 1.75 15.87 9.41
CA ILE A 88 2.35 17.16 9.76
C ILE A 88 1.99 18.27 8.74
N ASN A 89 1.54 17.90 7.54
CA ASN A 89 1.04 18.82 6.52
C ASN A 89 -0.46 19.16 6.70
N GLY A 90 -1.11 18.65 7.75
CA GLY A 90 -2.53 18.87 8.04
C GLY A 90 -3.49 17.89 7.34
N GLU A 91 -3.00 16.96 6.52
CA GLU A 91 -3.86 15.93 5.92
C GLU A 91 -4.38 14.98 7.02
N MET A 92 -5.70 14.77 7.09
CA MET A 92 -6.28 13.81 8.03
C MET A 92 -6.00 12.38 7.57
N MET A 93 -5.56 11.52 8.48
CA MET A 93 -5.22 10.15 8.17
C MET A 93 -6.48 9.29 8.14
N ARG A 94 -6.96 8.95 6.95
CA ARG A 94 -8.20 8.20 6.74
C ARG A 94 -7.96 6.70 6.73
N TYR A 95 -7.47 6.16 7.84
CA TYR A 95 -7.28 4.73 7.98
C TYR A 95 -8.64 4.03 7.98
N ARG A 96 -8.88 3.15 7.00
CA ARG A 96 -10.10 2.32 6.94
C ARG A 96 -9.92 0.95 7.59
N TYR A 97 -8.67 0.56 7.78
CA TYR A 97 -8.25 -0.73 8.35
C TYR A 97 -6.94 -0.53 9.12
N GLY A 98 -6.48 -1.56 9.82
CA GLY A 98 -5.13 -1.56 10.38
C GLY A 98 -4.03 -1.72 9.32
N VAL A 99 -2.77 -1.81 9.78
CA VAL A 99 -1.55 -1.70 8.96
C VAL A 99 -1.52 -2.59 7.70
N PHE A 100 -2.16 -3.76 7.76
CA PHE A 100 -2.17 -4.77 6.70
C PHE A 100 -3.57 -4.97 6.09
N GLY A 101 -4.37 -3.90 6.07
CA GLY A 101 -5.70 -3.90 5.47
C GLY A 101 -6.68 -4.79 6.24
N ARG A 102 -7.63 -5.41 5.53
CA ARG A 102 -8.72 -6.24 6.08
C ARG A 102 -8.29 -7.42 6.98
N ASN A 103 -7.01 -7.74 7.06
CA ASN A 103 -6.51 -8.96 7.72
C ASN A 103 -5.91 -8.71 9.10
N LEU A 104 -5.48 -7.48 9.39
CA LEU A 104 -5.00 -7.10 10.72
C LEU A 104 -5.70 -5.80 11.12
N PRO A 105 -6.91 -5.89 11.73
CA PRO A 105 -7.66 -4.71 12.16
C PRO A 105 -6.96 -3.99 13.31
N LEU A 106 -6.01 -4.66 13.99
CA LEU A 106 -5.17 -4.14 15.05
C LEU A 106 -3.81 -3.75 14.49
N SER A 107 -3.47 -2.48 14.70
CA SER A 107 -2.14 -1.93 14.47
C SER A 107 -1.51 -1.66 15.82
N ASN A 108 -0.31 -2.19 16.07
CA ASN A 108 0.49 -1.69 17.16
C ASN A 108 1.04 -0.34 16.73
N ILE A 109 0.73 0.71 17.48
CA ILE A 109 1.25 2.04 17.27
C ILE A 109 2.03 2.49 18.49
N LEU A 110 3.01 3.35 18.26
CA LEU A 110 3.76 4.05 19.28
C LEU A 110 3.30 5.50 19.29
N ILE A 111 2.71 5.96 20.39
CA ILE A 111 2.43 7.39 20.60
C ILE A 111 3.47 7.93 21.59
N ASP A 112 4.33 8.85 21.12
CA ASP A 112 5.53 9.33 21.81
C ASP A 112 6.39 8.17 22.37
N GLY A 113 6.56 7.11 21.55
CA GLY A 113 7.34 5.93 21.88
C GLY A 113 6.66 4.94 22.83
N LYS A 114 5.43 5.21 23.29
CA LYS A 114 4.68 4.30 24.17
C LYS A 114 3.72 3.44 23.34
N PRO A 115 3.61 2.13 23.59
CA PRO A 115 2.78 1.24 22.81
C PRO A 115 1.29 1.40 23.11
N TYR A 116 0.50 1.36 22.05
CA TYR A 116 -0.97 1.29 22.06
C TYR A 116 -1.42 0.37 20.93
N ASP A 117 -2.58 -0.23 21.10
CA ASP A 117 -3.28 -0.90 20.01
C ASP A 117 -4.22 0.10 19.34
N PHE A 118 -4.25 0.11 18.02
CA PHE A 118 -5.15 0.95 17.22
C PHE A 118 -6.01 0.08 16.30
N ARG A 119 -7.31 0.31 16.31
CA ARG A 119 -8.25 -0.32 15.37
C ARG A 119 -9.31 0.65 14.89
N VAL A 120 -9.91 0.32 13.74
CA VAL A 120 -11.07 1.03 13.20
C VAL A 120 -12.26 0.09 13.22
N GLU A 121 -13.29 0.44 13.99
CA GLU A 121 -14.57 -0.26 13.97
C GLU A 121 -15.43 0.34 12.86
N ARG A 122 -15.55 -0.41 11.77
CA ARG A 122 -16.30 0.00 10.60
C ARG A 122 -17.80 -0.11 10.80
N THR A 123 -18.54 0.82 10.22
CA THR A 123 -19.99 0.77 10.11
C THR A 123 -20.41 0.79 8.64
N ASN A 124 -21.72 0.89 8.37
CA ASN A 124 -22.25 1.02 7.01
C ASN A 124 -21.99 2.40 6.39
N SER A 125 -21.49 3.36 7.18
CA SER A 125 -21.21 4.73 6.77
C SER A 125 -19.82 5.13 7.27
N GLU A 126 -18.95 5.60 6.38
CA GLU A 126 -17.61 6.07 6.77
C GLU A 126 -17.65 7.21 7.81
N VAL A 127 -18.77 7.93 7.89
CA VAL A 127 -18.99 9.01 8.88
C VAL A 127 -19.20 8.45 10.29
N ASP A 128 -19.64 7.21 10.39
CA ASP A 128 -19.95 6.54 11.67
C ASP A 128 -18.83 5.55 12.08
N ASP A 129 -17.75 5.44 11.29
CA ASP A 129 -16.57 4.64 11.64
C ASP A 129 -15.94 5.15 12.94
N ARG A 130 -15.56 4.24 13.84
CA ARG A 130 -14.96 4.59 15.14
C ARG A 130 -13.48 4.23 15.18
N TYR A 131 -12.66 5.21 15.51
CA TYR A 131 -11.23 5.07 15.74
C TYR A 131 -11.00 4.74 17.19
N ILE A 132 -10.40 3.59 17.46
CA ILE A 132 -10.22 3.09 18.83
C ILE A 132 -8.74 2.91 19.11
N ILE A 133 -8.29 3.55 20.19
CA ILE A 133 -6.98 3.33 20.78
C ILE A 133 -7.20 2.60 22.09
N SER A 134 -6.48 1.51 22.29
CA SER A 134 -6.48 0.77 23.55
C SER A 134 -5.09 0.61 24.14
N ARG A 135 -5.05 0.53 25.46
CA ARG A 135 -3.82 0.31 26.22
C ARG A 135 -4.07 -0.66 27.37
N LYS A 136 -3.08 -1.52 27.64
CA LYS A 136 -3.09 -2.38 28.82
C LYS A 136 -2.84 -1.54 30.07
N ASP A 137 -3.70 -1.73 31.06
CA ASP A 137 -3.56 -1.24 32.45
C ASP A 137 -3.33 0.27 32.60
N VAL A 138 -4.43 1.04 32.59
CA VAL A 138 -4.42 2.47 32.93
C VAL A 138 -4.61 2.65 34.44
N THR A 139 -3.49 2.62 35.18
CA THR A 139 -3.47 2.71 36.65
C THR A 139 -3.50 4.15 37.18
N GLN A 140 -3.29 5.13 36.30
CA GLN A 140 -3.38 6.56 36.57
C GLN A 140 -4.01 7.25 35.37
N LYS A 141 -4.62 8.43 35.58
CA LYS A 141 -5.12 9.26 34.47
C LYS A 141 -4.00 9.52 33.47
N LEU A 142 -4.27 9.23 32.20
CA LEU A 142 -3.34 9.40 31.10
C LEU A 142 -3.92 10.42 30.11
N VAL A 143 -3.15 11.46 29.83
CA VAL A 143 -3.48 12.48 28.82
C VAL A 143 -2.44 12.40 27.72
N ILE A 144 -2.91 12.26 26.49
CA ILE A 144 -2.10 12.30 25.27
C ILE A 144 -2.46 13.61 24.56
N PRO A 145 -1.54 14.58 24.51
CA PRO A 145 -1.82 15.89 23.95
C PRO A 145 -1.94 15.84 22.42
N VAL A 146 -2.64 16.83 21.87
CA VAL A 146 -2.61 17.14 20.44
C VAL A 146 -1.16 17.32 19.99
N GLY A 147 -0.79 16.71 18.86
CA GLY A 147 0.56 16.82 18.31
C GLY A 147 1.53 15.75 18.80
N SER A 148 1.15 14.88 19.73
CA SER A 148 1.95 13.68 20.07
C SER A 148 2.28 12.88 18.81
N LEU A 149 3.54 12.48 18.66
CA LEU A 149 4.05 11.81 17.47
C LEU A 149 3.59 10.36 17.45
N ILE A 150 3.19 9.88 16.28
CA ILE A 150 2.76 8.52 16.07
C ILE A 150 3.68 7.83 15.08
N ASN A 151 4.07 6.59 15.42
CA ASN A 151 4.71 5.65 14.50
C ASN A 151 3.97 4.32 14.57
N TYR A 152 4.03 3.55 13.49
CA TYR A 152 3.64 2.14 13.54
C TYR A 152 4.77 1.32 14.16
N ASP A 153 4.42 0.39 15.06
CA ASP A 153 5.37 -0.57 15.60
C ASP A 153 5.49 -1.76 14.62
N TYR A 154 6.56 -1.71 13.82
CA TYR A 154 6.96 -2.78 12.90
C TYR A 154 8.09 -3.64 13.46
N SER A 155 8.29 -3.67 14.78
CA SER A 155 9.30 -4.55 15.39
C SER A 155 9.21 -5.97 14.82
N GLY A 156 10.36 -6.51 14.40
CA GLY A 156 10.46 -7.79 13.68
C GLY A 156 10.12 -7.80 12.19
N ILE A 157 9.30 -6.87 11.67
CA ILE A 157 8.94 -6.81 10.22
C ILE A 157 10.01 -6.07 9.43
N TYR A 158 10.38 -4.85 9.85
CA TYR A 158 11.46 -4.10 9.17
C TYR A 158 12.84 -4.71 9.42
N GLU A 159 13.05 -5.34 10.58
CA GLU A 159 14.30 -6.05 10.90
C GLU A 159 14.64 -7.13 9.88
N ASN A 160 13.61 -7.76 9.29
CA ASN A 160 13.76 -8.80 8.27
C ASN A 160 13.26 -8.34 6.89
N CYS A 161 13.02 -7.04 6.68
CA CYS A 161 12.51 -6.55 5.40
C CYS A 161 13.59 -6.59 4.34
N TYR A 162 13.53 -7.59 3.47
CA TYR A 162 14.50 -7.80 2.42
C TYR A 162 14.25 -6.93 1.19
N CYS A 163 12.99 -6.71 0.80
CA CYS A 163 12.62 -5.88 -0.33
C CYS A 163 11.27 -5.19 -0.11
N THR A 164 11.15 -3.95 -0.59
CA THR A 164 9.88 -3.20 -0.62
C THR A 164 9.38 -3.06 -2.06
N VAL A 165 8.11 -3.41 -2.29
CA VAL A 165 7.39 -3.15 -3.55
C VAL A 165 6.33 -2.09 -3.26
N LEU A 166 6.26 -1.04 -4.08
CA LEU A 166 5.36 0.09 -3.82
C LEU A 166 4.51 0.45 -5.04
N LEU A 167 3.20 0.53 -4.84
CA LEU A 167 2.24 1.18 -5.74
C LEU A 167 1.38 2.18 -4.97
N GLN A 168 1.43 3.47 -5.34
CA GLN A 168 0.57 4.49 -4.73
C GLN A 168 0.24 5.59 -5.74
N GLY A 169 -0.83 6.34 -5.48
CA GLY A 169 -1.24 7.48 -6.31
C GLY A 169 -2.70 7.46 -6.78
N ALA A 170 -3.45 6.37 -6.53
CA ALA A 170 -4.81 6.22 -7.05
C ALA A 170 -5.81 7.17 -6.38
N ASN A 171 -5.59 7.45 -5.10
CA ASN A 171 -6.48 8.30 -4.29
C ASN A 171 -5.92 9.71 -4.06
N ASP A 172 -4.86 10.09 -4.78
CA ASP A 172 -4.23 11.42 -4.67
C ASP A 172 -4.88 12.49 -5.56
N GLY A 173 -5.96 12.14 -6.29
CA GLY A 173 -6.64 13.05 -7.22
C GLY A 173 -5.68 13.66 -8.23
N ASP A 174 -5.80 14.97 -8.44
CA ASP A 174 -4.98 15.73 -9.40
C ASP A 174 -3.58 16.10 -8.88
N MET A 175 -3.12 15.49 -7.78
CA MET A 175 -1.79 15.75 -7.24
C MET A 175 -0.71 15.55 -8.32
N PRO A 176 0.20 16.52 -8.51
CA PRO A 176 1.30 16.39 -9.45
C PRO A 176 2.12 15.13 -9.20
N ILE A 177 2.44 14.41 -10.27
CA ILE A 177 3.17 13.14 -10.18
C ILE A 177 4.55 13.29 -9.51
N ASP A 178 5.17 14.47 -9.61
CA ASP A 178 6.46 14.75 -8.97
C ASP A 178 6.35 14.70 -7.43
N ILE A 179 5.23 15.14 -6.85
CA ILE A 179 4.98 15.02 -5.41
C ILE A 179 4.82 13.55 -5.00
N ILE A 180 4.15 12.75 -5.84
CA ILE A 180 3.99 11.31 -5.60
C ILE A 180 5.35 10.61 -5.71
N ILE A 181 6.19 10.96 -6.70
CA ILE A 181 7.56 10.44 -6.82
C ILE A 181 8.39 10.77 -5.58
N GLU A 182 8.30 12.00 -5.05
CA GLU A 182 8.97 12.35 -3.80
C GLU A 182 8.47 11.49 -2.62
N ARG A 183 7.18 11.14 -2.59
CA ARG A 183 6.62 10.20 -1.60
C ARG A 183 7.13 8.78 -1.80
N TYR A 184 7.31 8.30 -3.04
CA TYR A 184 7.98 7.01 -3.31
C TYR A 184 9.41 7.01 -2.75
N LYS A 185 10.17 8.08 -2.99
CA LYS A 185 11.56 8.22 -2.48
C LYS A 185 11.64 8.17 -0.95
N LYS A 186 10.62 8.65 -0.23
CA LYS A 186 10.58 8.54 1.24
C LYS A 186 10.53 7.08 1.70
N ILE A 187 9.75 6.24 1.04
CA ILE A 187 9.66 4.80 1.37
C ILE A 187 10.90 4.05 0.85
N GLU A 188 11.39 4.39 -0.35
CA GLU A 188 12.63 3.84 -0.90
C GLU A 188 13.81 4.03 0.06
N ALA A 189 13.92 5.20 0.71
CA ALA A 189 14.99 5.48 1.68
C ALA A 189 14.96 4.58 2.93
N LEU A 190 13.89 3.81 3.15
CA LEU A 190 13.79 2.85 4.24
C LEU A 190 14.37 1.47 3.88
N ASN A 191 14.56 1.16 2.60
CA ASN A 191 15.06 -0.15 2.15
C ASN A 191 15.82 -0.05 0.82
N ASP A 192 17.09 -0.46 0.82
CA ASP A 192 17.95 -0.46 -0.37
C ASP A 192 17.42 -1.33 -1.52
N ARG A 193 16.66 -2.40 -1.21
CA ARG A 193 15.99 -3.21 -2.22
C ARG A 193 14.56 -2.73 -2.40
N PHE A 194 14.33 -2.11 -3.54
CA PHE A 194 13.08 -1.40 -3.81
C PHE A 194 12.63 -1.66 -5.25
N ILE A 195 11.33 -1.90 -5.43
CA ILE A 195 10.68 -2.00 -6.74
C ILE A 195 9.54 -0.98 -6.79
N ALA A 196 9.63 -0.03 -7.72
CA ALA A 196 8.63 0.99 -7.94
C ALA A 196 7.62 0.53 -9.01
N LEU A 197 6.37 0.32 -8.63
CA LEU A 197 5.30 0.09 -9.60
C LEU A 197 4.83 1.44 -10.15
N ILE A 198 4.90 1.60 -11.46
CA ILE A 198 4.44 2.81 -12.15
C ILE A 198 2.90 2.83 -12.11
N PRO A 199 2.25 3.91 -11.63
CA PRO A 199 0.80 4.04 -11.60
C PRO A 199 0.16 3.94 -13.00
N HIS A 200 -0.35 2.76 -13.36
CA HIS A 200 -0.91 2.47 -14.70
C HIS A 200 -2.18 3.25 -15.03
N TYR A 201 -2.78 3.91 -14.04
CA TYR A 201 -4.00 4.70 -14.14
C TYR A 201 -3.73 6.21 -14.28
N ARG A 202 -2.45 6.63 -14.35
CA ARG A 202 -2.06 8.02 -14.58
C ARG A 202 -1.55 8.23 -16.02
N GLY A 203 -1.38 9.48 -16.44
CA GLY A 203 -1.08 9.88 -17.83
C GLY A 203 0.28 9.42 -18.38
N ASP A 204 0.57 9.82 -19.61
CA ASP A 204 1.65 9.26 -20.45
C ASP A 204 3.07 9.75 -20.11
N ASP A 205 3.21 10.82 -19.32
CA ASP A 205 4.52 11.33 -18.86
C ASP A 205 5.05 10.63 -17.59
N VAL A 206 4.17 9.88 -16.92
CA VAL A 206 4.45 9.24 -15.62
C VAL A 206 5.58 8.23 -15.73
N ALA A 207 5.56 7.38 -16.76
CA ALA A 207 6.57 6.34 -16.95
C ALA A 207 7.98 6.94 -17.09
N LYS A 208 8.13 7.97 -17.92
CA LYS A 208 9.40 8.69 -18.10
C LYS A 208 9.92 9.27 -16.78
N LYS A 209 9.04 9.92 -16.00
CA LYS A 209 9.43 10.51 -14.72
C LYS A 209 9.83 9.46 -13.68
N PHE A 210 9.13 8.33 -13.66
CA PHE A 210 9.49 7.19 -12.81
C PHE A 210 10.84 6.58 -13.21
N HIS A 211 11.09 6.36 -14.50
CA HIS A 211 12.39 5.87 -14.96
C HIS A 211 13.52 6.85 -14.63
N ASN A 212 13.29 8.16 -14.73
CA ASN A 212 14.27 9.15 -14.30
C ASN A 212 14.55 9.09 -12.78
N ALA A 213 13.54 8.75 -11.97
CA ALA A 213 13.65 8.72 -10.52
C ALA A 213 14.22 7.42 -9.96
N PHE A 214 13.82 6.25 -10.50
CA PHE A 214 14.16 4.94 -9.93
C PHE A 214 14.96 4.04 -10.88
N GLY A 215 15.16 4.46 -12.14
CA GLY A 215 15.94 3.73 -13.14
C GLY A 215 15.34 2.37 -13.49
N GLU A 216 16.16 1.33 -13.42
CA GLU A 216 15.79 -0.04 -13.73
C GLU A 216 14.86 -0.67 -12.70
N ARG A 217 14.69 -0.06 -11.51
CA ARG A 217 13.83 -0.57 -10.43
C ARG A 217 12.32 -0.35 -10.67
N CYS A 218 11.96 0.23 -11.81
CA CYS A 218 10.57 0.44 -12.20
C CYS A 218 9.94 -0.80 -12.85
N VAL A 219 8.65 -0.99 -12.60
CA VAL A 219 7.77 -1.89 -13.36
C VAL A 219 6.70 -1.06 -14.05
N ASP A 220 6.61 -1.14 -15.37
CA ASP A 220 5.57 -0.50 -16.17
C ASP A 220 4.59 -1.55 -16.72
N LEU A 221 3.44 -1.68 -16.05
CA LEU A 221 2.37 -2.59 -16.48
C LEU A 221 1.76 -2.16 -17.84
N ARG A 222 1.68 -0.86 -18.12
CA ARG A 222 1.09 -0.39 -19.38
C ARG A 222 2.00 -0.70 -20.55
N GLU A 223 3.30 -0.45 -20.41
CA GLU A 223 4.28 -0.74 -21.46
C GLU A 223 4.30 -2.22 -21.81
N TYR A 224 4.40 -3.08 -20.78
CA TYR A 224 4.38 -4.53 -20.96
C TYR A 224 3.12 -5.04 -21.68
N CYS A 225 1.98 -4.41 -21.37
CA CYS A 225 0.71 -4.77 -21.98
C CYS A 225 0.51 -4.22 -23.40
N LYS A 226 1.46 -3.48 -23.98
CA LYS A 226 1.39 -3.10 -25.40
C LYS A 226 1.65 -4.29 -26.31
N GLU A 227 2.67 -5.10 -26.02
CA GLU A 227 3.10 -6.17 -26.92
C GLU A 227 3.37 -7.51 -26.22
N GLU A 228 4.19 -7.52 -25.17
CA GLU A 228 4.78 -8.75 -24.60
C GLU A 228 3.72 -9.66 -23.97
N VAL A 229 2.76 -9.10 -23.23
CA VAL A 229 1.73 -9.88 -22.53
C VAL A 229 0.91 -10.77 -23.47
N TRP A 230 0.64 -10.31 -24.69
CA TRP A 230 -0.27 -10.97 -25.62
C TRP A 230 0.33 -12.26 -26.17
N GLN A 231 1.62 -12.20 -26.48
CA GLN A 231 2.37 -13.36 -26.94
C GLN A 231 2.57 -14.36 -25.80
N GLU A 232 3.01 -13.89 -24.63
CA GLU A 232 3.31 -14.76 -23.50
C GLU A 232 2.08 -15.51 -22.96
N TYR A 233 0.92 -14.87 -22.99
CA TYR A 233 -0.33 -15.47 -22.52
C TYR A 233 -1.15 -16.13 -23.64
N GLY A 234 -0.65 -16.11 -24.89
CA GLY A 234 -1.36 -16.67 -26.04
C GLY A 234 -2.71 -15.99 -26.33
N ILE A 235 -2.85 -14.71 -26.01
CA ILE A 235 -4.07 -13.94 -26.17
C ILE A 235 -3.97 -13.11 -27.46
N LYS A 236 -4.93 -13.27 -28.36
CA LYS A 236 -5.06 -12.39 -29.53
C LYS A 236 -5.76 -11.09 -29.13
N LYS A 237 -5.16 -9.96 -29.48
CA LYS A 237 -5.78 -8.63 -29.33
C LYS A 237 -7.06 -8.56 -30.18
N ASP A 238 -8.13 -8.03 -29.59
CA ASP A 238 -9.31 -7.60 -30.34
C ASP A 238 -9.28 -6.08 -30.64
N GLN A 239 -10.32 -5.57 -31.29
CA GLN A 239 -10.40 -4.15 -31.65
C GLN A 239 -10.49 -3.22 -30.42
N GLN A 240 -11.09 -3.69 -29.32
CA GLN A 240 -11.20 -2.91 -28.08
C GLN A 240 -9.83 -2.84 -27.38
N ASP A 241 -9.06 -3.92 -27.41
CA ASP A 241 -7.69 -3.96 -26.90
C ASP A 241 -6.81 -2.93 -27.63
N ILE A 242 -6.84 -2.97 -28.97
CA ILE A 242 -6.08 -2.06 -29.83
C ILE A 242 -6.46 -0.61 -29.50
N LYS A 243 -7.76 -0.31 -29.44
CA LYS A 243 -8.26 1.03 -29.13
C LYS A 243 -7.81 1.51 -27.74
N CYS A 244 -7.80 0.65 -26.72
CA CYS A 244 -7.30 1.02 -25.40
C CYS A 244 -5.82 1.41 -25.45
N LEU A 245 -4.99 0.57 -26.09
CA LEU A 245 -3.54 0.77 -26.17
C LEU A 245 -3.16 2.00 -26.99
N GLU A 246 -3.83 2.27 -28.11
CA GLU A 246 -3.65 3.48 -28.92
C GLU A 246 -3.97 4.77 -28.14
N ASN A 247 -4.85 4.67 -27.13
CA ASN A 247 -5.21 5.80 -26.26
C ASN A 247 -4.39 5.85 -24.95
N GLY A 248 -3.24 5.17 -24.89
CA GLY A 248 -2.32 5.17 -23.75
C GLY A 248 -2.82 4.41 -22.51
N LYS A 249 -3.81 3.53 -22.68
CA LYS A 249 -4.50 2.84 -21.56
C LYS A 249 -4.25 1.35 -21.55
N LEU A 250 -4.39 0.78 -20.36
CA LEU A 250 -4.48 -0.65 -20.19
C LEU A 250 -5.74 -1.20 -20.89
N SER A 251 -5.63 -2.36 -21.53
CA SER A 251 -6.79 -3.07 -22.07
C SER A 251 -7.79 -3.41 -20.96
N THR A 252 -9.08 -3.31 -21.27
CA THR A 252 -10.17 -3.69 -20.35
C THR A 252 -10.15 -5.18 -19.99
N ARG A 253 -9.44 -6.03 -20.74
CA ARG A 253 -9.20 -7.45 -20.40
C ARG A 253 -8.40 -7.65 -19.12
N PHE A 254 -7.69 -6.63 -18.65
CA PHE A 254 -6.94 -6.65 -17.41
C PHE A 254 -7.64 -5.88 -16.27
N ILE A 255 -8.73 -5.18 -16.57
CA ILE A 255 -9.46 -4.31 -15.64
C ILE A 255 -10.66 -5.06 -15.05
N TYR A 256 -10.93 -4.86 -13.76
CA TYR A 256 -12.00 -5.54 -13.01
C TYR A 256 -13.38 -5.35 -13.62
N LYS A 257 -13.88 -4.11 -13.69
CA LYS A 257 -15.20 -3.84 -14.27
C LYS A 257 -15.24 -3.89 -15.79
N ALA A 258 -14.10 -4.12 -16.45
CA ALA A 258 -13.93 -3.98 -17.90
C ALA A 258 -14.47 -2.64 -18.46
N VAL A 259 -14.52 -1.60 -17.61
CA VAL A 259 -15.02 -0.27 -17.94
C VAL A 259 -13.87 0.73 -17.88
N TYR A 260 -13.90 1.66 -18.82
CA TYR A 260 -12.96 2.76 -18.91
C TYR A 260 -12.99 3.63 -17.63
N GLY A 261 -11.83 3.88 -17.04
CA GLY A 261 -11.70 4.70 -15.82
C GLY A 261 -11.65 3.91 -14.51
N ASP A 262 -11.91 2.60 -14.53
CA ASP A 262 -11.58 1.74 -13.40
C ASP A 262 -10.07 1.42 -13.40
N CYS A 263 -9.41 1.69 -12.29
CA CYS A 263 -7.98 1.40 -12.10
C CYS A 263 -7.73 0.01 -11.52
N HIS A 264 -8.76 -0.66 -10.98
CA HIS A 264 -8.62 -1.96 -10.35
C HIS A 264 -8.45 -3.06 -11.40
N LEU A 265 -7.58 -4.01 -11.09
CA LEU A 265 -7.27 -5.12 -11.99
C LEU A 265 -8.23 -6.29 -11.73
N ASN A 266 -8.52 -7.07 -12.76
CA ASN A 266 -9.11 -8.39 -12.58
C ASN A 266 -8.03 -9.44 -12.27
N LYS A 267 -8.43 -10.69 -12.09
CA LYS A 267 -7.51 -11.81 -11.81
C LYS A 267 -6.36 -11.93 -12.81
N LEU A 268 -6.63 -11.74 -14.11
CA LEU A 268 -5.58 -11.78 -15.14
C LEU A 268 -4.63 -10.59 -14.99
N GLY A 269 -5.16 -9.37 -14.80
CA GLY A 269 -4.35 -8.17 -14.60
C GLY A 269 -3.44 -8.26 -13.38
N TYR A 270 -3.95 -8.74 -12.23
CA TYR A 270 -3.13 -8.95 -11.04
C TYR A 270 -2.07 -10.03 -11.22
N LYS A 271 -2.39 -11.12 -11.94
CA LYS A 271 -1.40 -12.13 -12.29
C LYS A 271 -0.27 -11.54 -13.17
N VAL A 272 -0.62 -10.76 -14.19
CA VAL A 272 0.37 -10.11 -15.06
C VAL A 272 1.27 -9.16 -14.26
N LEU A 273 0.69 -8.36 -13.36
CA LEU A 273 1.46 -7.48 -12.49
C LEU A 273 2.40 -8.27 -11.57
N ALA A 274 1.95 -9.39 -10.98
CA ALA A 274 2.79 -10.24 -10.15
C ALA A 274 3.95 -10.88 -10.95
N ASP A 275 3.68 -11.33 -12.18
CA ASP A 275 4.70 -11.89 -13.08
C ASP A 275 5.77 -10.83 -13.41
N LEU A 276 5.36 -9.60 -13.67
CA LEU A 276 6.27 -8.47 -13.91
C LEU A 276 7.13 -8.15 -12.69
N VAL A 277 6.54 -8.08 -11.51
CA VAL A 277 7.30 -7.88 -10.26
C VAL A 277 8.31 -9.00 -10.08
N TYR A 278 7.88 -10.26 -10.26
CA TYR A 278 8.76 -11.42 -10.15
C TYR A 278 9.91 -11.38 -11.16
N LYS A 279 9.65 -11.07 -12.43
CA LYS A 279 10.69 -10.89 -13.44
C LYS A 279 11.65 -9.76 -13.06
N LYS A 280 11.12 -8.62 -12.61
CA LYS A 280 11.92 -7.47 -12.20
C LYS A 280 12.85 -7.78 -11.04
N GLY A 281 12.37 -8.48 -9.99
CA GLY A 281 13.27 -8.85 -8.90
C GLY A 281 14.32 -9.89 -9.29
N LYS A 282 14.07 -10.75 -10.30
CA LYS A 282 15.13 -11.60 -10.88
C LYS A 282 16.17 -10.79 -11.64
N GLU A 283 15.72 -9.83 -12.47
CA GLU A 283 16.60 -8.91 -13.21
C GLU A 283 17.50 -8.11 -12.26
N LEU A 284 16.92 -7.58 -11.18
CA LEU A 284 17.64 -6.86 -10.12
C LEU A 284 18.44 -7.77 -9.18
N LYS A 285 18.37 -9.10 -9.37
CA LYS A 285 19.02 -10.12 -8.53
C LYS A 285 18.58 -10.10 -7.06
N TYR A 286 17.35 -9.65 -6.80
CA TYR A 286 16.73 -9.72 -5.48
C TYR A 286 16.31 -11.16 -5.14
N TRP A 287 15.90 -11.94 -6.14
CA TRP A 287 15.62 -13.37 -5.97
C TRP A 287 16.05 -14.18 -7.20
N LYS A 288 16.11 -15.50 -7.02
CA LYS A 288 16.49 -16.46 -8.08
C LYS A 288 15.27 -16.99 -8.81
#